data_AF-A0A7V8YXN9-F1
#
_entry.id   AF-A0A7V8YXN9-F1
#
_cell.length_a   1.000
_cell.length_b   1.000
_cell.length_c   1.000
_cell.angle_alpha   90.00
_cell.angle_beta   90.00
_cell.angle_gamma   90.00
#
_symmetry.space_group_name_H-M   'P 1'
#
loop_
_entity.id
_entity.type
_entity.pdbx_description
1 polymer ?
#
loop_
_entity_poly.entity_id
_entity_poly.type
_entity_poly.pdbx_seq_one_letter_code
_entity_poly.pdbx_strand_id
1 'polypeptide(L)'
;MRGGRAEANRINKKLLPFADVVFGVLDFEAEFAGFDAEKFQQVAEKMQTEFPNLKIIATTLREVKSASLHNLSAAVFAGGEVFKARDYENVQVFDRVGSGDAFAAGFIFDLLNGKDAKYALECGTAHACLAMTTPGDNSRAQLMEIEKLIRGDGSKVIR
;
A
#
# COMPACT_ATOMS: atom_id res chain seq x y z
N MET A 1 18.23 -23.11 -11.81
CA MET A 1 16.95 -22.42 -11.61
C MET A 1 17.13 -20.97 -12.07
N ARG A 2 16.37 -20.50 -13.07
CA ARG A 2 16.30 -19.06 -13.40
C ARG A 2 15.12 -18.49 -12.60
N GLY A 3 15.37 -17.58 -11.66
CA GLY A 3 14.33 -16.97 -10.81
C GLY A 3 14.76 -16.77 -9.35
N GLY A 4 13.86 -16.23 -8.53
CA GLY A 4 14.08 -15.96 -7.10
C GLY A 4 14.30 -14.48 -6.76
N ARG A 5 14.30 -14.16 -5.46
CA ARG A 5 14.39 -12.77 -4.93
C ARG A 5 15.59 -12.01 -5.49
N ALA A 6 16.76 -12.65 -5.54
CA ALA A 6 17.99 -12.03 -6.06
C ALA A 6 17.88 -11.62 -7.54
N GLU A 7 17.29 -12.47 -8.38
CA GLU A 7 17.13 -12.19 -9.81
C GLU A 7 16.02 -11.15 -10.06
N ALA A 8 14.92 -11.21 -9.30
CA ALA A 8 13.87 -10.19 -9.33
C ALA A 8 14.42 -8.81 -8.94
N ASN A 9 15.20 -8.73 -7.85
CA ASN A 9 15.86 -7.50 -7.43
C ASN A 9 16.81 -6.97 -8.51
N ARG A 10 17.60 -7.84 -9.15
CA ARG A 10 18.51 -7.46 -10.24
C ARG A 10 17.77 -6.82 -11.42
N ILE A 11 16.60 -7.35 -11.78
CA ILE A 11 15.77 -6.80 -12.86
C ILE A 11 15.09 -5.49 -12.41
N ASN A 12 14.49 -5.46 -11.22
CA ASN A 12 13.82 -4.27 -10.69
C ASN A 12 14.77 -3.07 -10.61
N LYS A 13 16.02 -3.28 -10.19
CA LYS A 13 17.06 -2.22 -10.17
C LYS A 13 17.34 -1.60 -11.55
N LYS A 14 17.02 -2.28 -12.66
CA LYS A 14 17.13 -1.70 -14.01
C LYS A 14 15.91 -0.86 -14.39
N LEU A 15 14.77 -1.06 -13.74
CA LEU A 15 13.52 -0.34 -14.01
C LEU A 15 13.39 0.90 -13.12
N LEU A 16 13.87 0.83 -11.89
CA LEU A 16 13.77 1.91 -10.90
C LEU A 16 14.30 3.28 -11.37
N PRO A 17 15.34 3.40 -12.21
CA PRO A 17 15.78 4.69 -12.76
C PRO A 17 14.74 5.41 -13.64
N PHE A 18 13.65 4.72 -14.05
CA PHE A 18 12.60 5.26 -14.91
C PHE A 18 11.27 5.48 -14.18
N ALA A 19 11.21 5.26 -12.86
CA ALA A 19 9.99 5.36 -12.06
C ALA A 19 10.00 6.60 -11.16
N ASP A 20 8.90 7.35 -11.08
CA ASP A 20 8.75 8.39 -10.05
C ASP A 20 8.13 7.85 -8.76
N VAL A 21 7.28 6.83 -8.89
CA VAL A 21 6.53 6.20 -7.80
C VAL A 21 6.78 4.71 -7.85
N VAL A 22 7.14 4.12 -6.71
CA VAL A 22 7.30 2.67 -6.58
C VAL A 22 6.43 2.12 -5.45
N PHE A 23 5.77 1.00 -5.75
CA PHE A 23 5.05 0.20 -4.77
C PHE A 23 5.88 -1.05 -4.46
N GLY A 24 6.26 -1.19 -3.20
CA GLY A 24 7.22 -2.19 -2.72
C GLY A 24 8.60 -1.59 -2.46
N VAL A 25 9.31 -2.22 -1.53
CA VAL A 25 10.61 -1.76 -1.04
C VAL A 25 11.62 -2.87 -1.23
N LEU A 26 12.76 -2.56 -1.84
CA LEU A 26 13.82 -3.55 -2.03
C LEU A 26 14.39 -3.96 -0.67
N ASP A 27 14.51 -5.27 -0.46
CA ASP A 27 15.15 -5.87 0.72
C ASP A 27 14.55 -5.46 2.08
N PHE A 28 13.29 -5.01 2.08
CA PHE A 28 12.52 -4.70 3.29
C PHE A 28 11.33 -5.64 3.41
N GLU A 29 11.12 -6.16 4.62
CA GLU A 29 9.96 -6.98 4.95
C GLU A 29 8.96 -6.09 5.67
N ALA A 30 7.87 -5.80 4.95
CA ALA A 30 6.81 -4.92 5.40
C ALA A 30 5.80 -5.70 6.25
N GLU A 31 5.95 -5.61 7.56
CA GLU A 31 5.07 -6.27 8.53
C GLU A 31 4.09 -5.27 9.16
N PHE A 32 2.86 -5.71 9.42
CA PHE A 32 1.88 -4.91 10.14
C PHE A 32 2.22 -4.79 11.63
N ALA A 33 2.40 -5.94 12.28
CA ALA A 33 2.84 -5.99 13.67
C ALA A 33 4.32 -5.62 13.74
N GLY A 34 4.68 -4.65 14.59
CA GLY A 34 6.07 -4.23 14.74
C GLY A 34 6.62 -3.39 13.58
N PHE A 35 5.76 -2.74 12.78
CA PHE A 35 6.21 -1.79 11.77
C PHE A 35 7.14 -0.73 12.38
N ASP A 36 8.37 -0.68 11.87
CA ASP A 36 9.41 0.25 12.29
C ASP A 36 9.55 1.35 11.24
N ALA A 37 9.01 2.53 11.58
CA ALA A 37 9.02 3.69 10.70
C ALA A 37 10.43 4.23 10.46
N GLU A 38 11.33 4.14 11.45
CA GLU A 38 12.72 4.59 11.32
C GLU A 38 13.49 3.69 10.37
N LYS A 39 13.34 2.37 10.51
CA LYS A 39 13.93 1.40 9.59
C LYS A 39 13.39 1.56 8.18
N PHE A 40 12.08 1.76 8.02
CA PHE A 40 11.48 2.03 6.72
C PHE A 40 12.04 3.32 6.10
N GLN A 41 12.17 4.39 6.89
CA GLN A 41 12.80 5.65 6.45
C GLN A 41 14.23 5.42 5.96
N GLN A 42 15.07 4.75 6.73
CA GLN A 42 16.46 4.46 6.35
C GLN A 42 16.57 3.68 5.03
N VAL A 43 15.70 2.68 4.82
CA VAL A 43 15.69 1.91 3.57
C VAL A 43 15.18 2.76 2.41
N ALA A 44 14.13 3.56 2.62
CA ALA A 44 13.58 4.44 1.60
C ALA A 44 14.58 5.54 1.18
N GLU A 45 15.27 6.17 2.12
CA GLU A 45 16.34 7.14 1.87
C GLU A 45 17.51 6.52 1.11
N LYS A 46 17.89 5.28 1.46
CA LYS A 46 18.89 4.53 0.70
C LYS A 46 18.44 4.26 -0.74
N MET A 47 17.18 3.86 -0.93
CA MET A 47 16.61 3.66 -2.27
C MET A 47 16.58 4.97 -3.07
N GLN A 48 16.19 6.09 -2.45
CA GLN A 48 16.21 7.40 -3.10
C GLN A 48 17.63 7.88 -3.41
N THR A 49 18.61 7.56 -2.57
CA THR A 49 20.03 7.83 -2.86
C THR A 49 20.52 7.03 -4.06
N GLU A 50 20.15 5.75 -4.17
CA GLU A 50 20.50 4.89 -5.31
C GLU A 50 19.73 5.27 -6.58
N PHE A 51 18.48 5.73 -6.44
CA PHE A 51 17.57 6.11 -7.51
C PHE A 51 16.93 7.49 -7.25
N PRO A 52 17.65 8.60 -7.53
CA PRO A 52 17.21 9.96 -7.20
C PRO A 52 15.92 10.43 -7.86
N ASN A 53 15.47 9.73 -8.91
CA ASN A 53 14.19 9.97 -9.58
C ASN A 53 12.97 9.51 -8.76
N LEU A 54 13.16 8.63 -7.75
CA LEU A 54 12.06 8.18 -6.89
C LEU A 54 11.60 9.32 -5.98
N LYS A 55 10.35 9.75 -6.18
CA LYS A 55 9.67 10.77 -5.39
C LYS A 55 8.82 10.16 -4.28
N ILE A 56 8.26 8.97 -4.53
CA ILE A 56 7.35 8.28 -3.62
C ILE A 56 7.70 6.79 -3.58
N ILE A 57 7.85 6.26 -2.36
CA ILE A 57 8.08 4.84 -2.09
C ILE A 57 7.00 4.38 -1.11
N ALA A 58 6.09 3.51 -1.57
CA ALA A 58 4.95 3.05 -0.77
C ALA A 58 4.96 1.53 -0.57
N THR A 59 4.46 1.04 0.56
CA THR A 59 4.28 -0.39 0.82
C THR A 59 3.04 -0.65 1.66
N THR A 60 2.34 -1.74 1.39
CA THR A 60 1.30 -2.24 2.28
C THR A 60 1.92 -2.99 3.46
N LEU A 61 1.31 -2.87 4.63
CA LEU A 61 1.65 -3.60 5.84
C LEU A 61 0.54 -4.61 6.10
N ARG A 62 0.88 -5.90 6.23
CA ARG A 62 -0.12 -6.96 6.40
C ARG A 62 0.23 -7.91 7.53
N GLU A 63 -0.78 -8.31 8.29
CA GLU A 63 -0.71 -9.44 9.20
C GLU A 63 -1.90 -10.36 8.90
N VAL A 64 -1.61 -11.65 8.74
CA VAL A 64 -2.61 -12.68 8.44
C VAL A 64 -2.96 -13.40 9.74
N LYS A 65 -4.11 -13.07 10.34
CA LYS A 65 -4.60 -13.76 11.55
C LYS A 65 -5.24 -15.11 11.19
N SER A 66 -5.97 -15.16 10.08
CA SER A 66 -6.52 -16.39 9.49
C SER A 66 -6.79 -16.19 8.00
N ALA A 67 -7.21 -17.24 7.29
CA ALA A 67 -7.58 -17.15 5.87
C ALA A 67 -8.70 -16.13 5.59
N SER A 68 -9.55 -15.85 6.57
CA SER A 68 -10.70 -14.94 6.46
C SER A 68 -10.50 -13.62 7.21
N LEU A 69 -9.35 -13.43 7.87
CA LEU A 69 -9.13 -12.30 8.76
C LEU A 69 -7.72 -11.77 8.67
N HIS A 70 -7.57 -10.56 8.15
CA HIS A 70 -6.30 -9.87 8.05
C HIS A 70 -6.34 -8.54 8.82
N ASN A 71 -5.17 -8.11 9.29
CA ASN A 71 -4.91 -6.73 9.60
C ASN A 71 -4.20 -6.09 8.41
N LEU A 72 -4.57 -4.85 8.06
CA LEU A 72 -3.99 -4.12 6.94
C LEU A 72 -3.70 -2.66 7.33
N SER A 73 -2.56 -2.18 6.87
CA SER A 73 -2.20 -0.76 6.85
C SER A 73 -1.28 -0.53 5.65
N ALA A 74 -0.71 0.66 5.52
CA ALA A 74 0.31 0.97 4.54
C ALA A 74 1.24 2.06 5.08
N ALA A 75 2.41 2.17 4.48
CA ALA A 75 3.35 3.25 4.74
C ALA A 75 3.85 3.85 3.43
N VAL A 76 4.17 5.13 3.45
CA VAL A 76 4.77 5.86 2.33
C VAL A 76 5.91 6.74 2.82
N PHE A 77 7.00 6.76 2.05
CA PHE A 77 8.04 7.76 2.12
C PHE A 77 7.85 8.74 0.96
N ALA A 78 7.66 10.02 1.27
CA ALA A 78 7.48 11.08 0.28
C ALA A 78 7.99 12.41 0.85
N GLY A 79 8.74 13.17 0.04
CA GLY A 79 9.25 14.48 0.47
C GLY A 79 10.25 14.43 1.64
N GLY A 80 10.88 13.29 1.90
CA GLY A 80 11.80 13.11 3.04
C GLY A 80 11.12 12.68 4.34
N GLU A 81 9.80 12.44 4.32
CA GLU A 81 9.03 12.06 5.50
C GLU A 81 8.33 10.71 5.30
N VAL A 82 8.14 9.98 6.41
CA VAL A 82 7.36 8.73 6.45
C VAL A 82 5.97 9.00 7.01
N PHE A 83 4.94 8.53 6.31
CA PHE A 83 3.57 8.48 6.80
C PHE A 83 3.09 7.03 6.86
N LYS A 84 2.36 6.67 7.91
CA LYS A 84 1.63 5.42 8.03
C LYS A 84 0.14 5.71 7.93
N ALA A 85 -0.59 4.90 7.16
CA ALA A 85 -2.04 4.94 7.14
C ALA A 85 -2.59 4.44 8.48
N ARG A 86 -3.86 4.75 8.73
CA ARG A 86 -4.60 4.11 9.82
C ARG A 86 -4.56 2.59 9.73
N ASP A 87 -4.58 1.97 10.90
CA ASP A 87 -4.62 0.53 11.02
C ASP A 87 -6.07 0.03 10.87
N TYR A 88 -6.27 -0.90 9.94
CA TYR A 88 -7.52 -1.62 9.75
C TYR A 88 -7.36 -3.03 10.32
N GLU A 89 -7.92 -3.24 11.50
CA GLU A 89 -7.89 -4.53 12.16
C GLU A 89 -9.08 -5.40 11.79
N ASN A 90 -8.85 -6.72 11.76
CA ASN A 90 -9.90 -7.73 11.60
C ASN A 90 -10.72 -7.54 10.31
N VAL A 91 -10.06 -7.12 9.23
CA VAL A 91 -10.65 -6.99 7.90
C VAL A 91 -11.11 -8.36 7.44
N GLN A 92 -12.41 -8.47 7.14
CA GLN A 92 -13.00 -9.69 6.60
C GLN A 92 -12.49 -9.93 5.18
N VAL A 93 -11.98 -11.12 4.93
CA VAL A 93 -11.43 -11.51 3.63
C VAL A 93 -12.38 -12.51 3.00
N PHE A 94 -13.07 -12.04 1.96
CA PHE A 94 -13.84 -12.91 1.08
C PHE A 94 -12.93 -13.42 -0.05
N ASP A 95 -12.18 -12.51 -0.66
CA ASP A 95 -11.11 -12.81 -1.61
C ASP A 95 -9.94 -11.87 -1.32
N ARG A 96 -8.69 -12.36 -1.40
CA ARG A 96 -7.51 -11.53 -1.14
C ARG A 96 -6.85 -11.01 -2.41
N VAL A 97 -7.17 -11.61 -3.56
CA VAL A 97 -6.55 -11.27 -4.84
C VAL A 97 -6.95 -9.85 -5.23
N GLY A 98 -6.03 -9.11 -5.87
CA GLY A 98 -6.25 -7.73 -6.28
C GLY A 98 -6.18 -6.67 -5.16
N SER A 99 -6.03 -7.03 -3.88
CA SER A 99 -5.96 -6.01 -2.80
C SER A 99 -4.73 -5.09 -2.89
N GLY A 100 -3.60 -5.59 -3.40
CA GLY A 100 -2.41 -4.77 -3.69
C GLY A 100 -2.62 -3.85 -4.90
N ASP A 101 -3.31 -4.34 -5.92
CA ASP A 101 -3.63 -3.54 -7.12
C ASP A 101 -4.67 -2.46 -6.80
N ALA A 102 -5.66 -2.76 -5.95
CA ALA A 102 -6.61 -1.78 -5.42
C ALA A 102 -5.90 -0.70 -4.61
N PHE A 103 -4.93 -1.05 -3.76
CA PHE A 103 -4.09 -0.07 -3.07
C PHE A 103 -3.40 0.86 -4.05
N ALA A 104 -2.67 0.30 -5.02
CA ALA A 104 -1.93 1.08 -6.01
C ALA A 104 -2.85 1.95 -6.86
N ALA A 105 -3.99 1.41 -7.31
CA ALA A 105 -4.96 2.13 -8.12
C ALA A 105 -5.57 3.33 -7.38
N GLY A 106 -6.03 3.14 -6.13
CA GLY A 106 -6.56 4.23 -5.30
C GLY A 106 -5.51 5.28 -5.00
N PHE A 107 -4.28 4.85 -4.68
CA PHE A 107 -3.17 5.77 -4.41
C PHE A 107 -2.81 6.62 -5.65
N ILE A 108 -2.65 5.99 -6.82
CA ILE A 108 -2.37 6.69 -8.08
C ILE A 108 -3.52 7.64 -8.45
N PHE A 109 -4.77 7.20 -8.28
CA PHE A 109 -5.94 8.01 -8.57
C PHE A 109 -5.89 9.34 -7.81
N ASP A 110 -5.63 9.33 -6.51
CA ASP A 110 -5.61 10.55 -5.71
C ASP A 110 -4.42 11.46 -6.04
N LEU A 111 -3.25 10.90 -6.31
CA LEU A 111 -2.11 11.67 -6.80
C LEU A 111 -2.42 12.40 -8.11
N LEU A 112 -3.07 11.71 -9.06
CA LEU A 112 -3.48 12.30 -10.35
C LEU A 112 -4.55 13.39 -10.16
N ASN A 113 -5.33 13.33 -9.08
CA ASN A 113 -6.31 14.35 -8.71
C ASN A 113 -5.72 15.46 -7.82
N GLY A 114 -4.39 15.54 -7.72
CA GLY A 114 -3.69 16.62 -7.01
C GLY A 114 -3.76 16.52 -5.49
N LYS A 115 -4.10 15.34 -4.94
CA LYS A 115 -4.01 15.09 -3.51
C LYS A 115 -2.57 14.79 -3.10
N ASP A 116 -2.25 15.04 -1.84
CA ASP A 116 -0.95 14.71 -1.29
C ASP A 116 -0.81 13.19 -1.04
N ALA A 117 0.44 12.74 -0.85
CA ALA A 117 0.75 11.33 -0.64
C ALA A 117 0.12 10.75 0.63
N LYS A 118 -0.15 11.58 1.66
CA LYS A 118 -0.78 11.14 2.90
C LYS A 118 -2.26 10.82 2.69
N TYR A 119 -2.98 11.69 1.98
CA TYR A 119 -4.36 11.45 1.61
C TYR A 119 -4.49 10.25 0.68
N ALA A 120 -3.63 10.17 -0.34
CA ALA A 120 -3.58 9.02 -1.26
C ALA A 120 -3.29 7.70 -0.52
N LEU A 121 -2.44 7.74 0.51
CA LEU A 121 -2.15 6.58 1.37
C LEU A 121 -3.40 6.08 2.11
N GLU A 122 -4.15 6.99 2.73
CA GLU A 122 -5.39 6.65 3.44
C GLU A 122 -6.43 6.04 2.49
N CYS A 123 -6.67 6.69 1.35
CA CYS A 123 -7.62 6.21 0.35
C CYS A 123 -7.22 4.87 -0.25
N GLY A 124 -5.96 4.70 -0.66
CA GLY A 124 -5.45 3.44 -1.19
C GLY A 124 -5.60 2.31 -0.17
N THR A 125 -5.30 2.56 1.11
CA THR A 125 -5.41 1.55 2.17
C THR A 125 -6.88 1.16 2.40
N ALA A 126 -7.79 2.14 2.42
CA ALA A 126 -9.22 1.91 2.49
C ALA A 126 -9.74 1.10 1.28
N HIS A 127 -9.29 1.44 0.08
CA HIS A 127 -9.65 0.74 -1.16
C HIS A 127 -9.21 -0.72 -1.13
N ALA A 128 -7.98 -0.99 -0.66
CA ALA A 128 -7.48 -2.35 -0.48
C ALA A 128 -8.30 -3.17 0.52
N CYS A 129 -8.77 -2.54 1.61
CA CYS A 129 -9.66 -3.19 2.57
C CYS A 129 -11.01 -3.55 1.93
N LEU A 130 -11.62 -2.62 1.19
CA LEU A 130 -12.90 -2.86 0.50
C LEU A 130 -12.77 -3.88 -0.63
N ALA A 131 -11.66 -3.91 -1.36
CA ALA A 131 -11.42 -4.90 -2.39
C ALA A 131 -11.42 -6.33 -1.82
N MET A 132 -10.90 -6.52 -0.60
CA MET A 132 -10.88 -7.85 0.04
C MET A 132 -12.26 -8.38 0.44
N THR A 133 -13.29 -7.53 0.45
CA THR A 133 -14.66 -7.93 0.78
C THR A 133 -15.50 -8.25 -0.46
N THR A 134 -14.91 -8.18 -1.65
CA THR A 134 -15.57 -8.45 -2.94
C THR A 134 -14.97 -9.66 -3.65
N PRO A 135 -15.75 -10.43 -4.44
CA PRO A 135 -15.22 -11.55 -5.23
C PRO A 135 -14.31 -11.11 -6.39
N GLY A 136 -13.17 -11.77 -6.54
CA GLY A 136 -12.27 -11.63 -7.69
C GLY A 136 -11.38 -10.40 -7.66
N ASP A 137 -10.60 -10.23 -8.73
CA ASP A 137 -9.47 -9.28 -8.78
C ASP A 137 -9.89 -7.82 -9.01
N ASN A 138 -11.14 -7.60 -9.45
CA ASN A 138 -11.65 -6.25 -9.73
C ASN A 138 -12.41 -5.71 -8.52
N SER A 139 -11.88 -4.64 -7.93
CA SER A 139 -12.60 -3.92 -6.89
C SER A 139 -13.91 -3.33 -7.43
N ARG A 140 -14.99 -3.48 -6.67
CA ARG A 140 -16.29 -2.85 -6.91
C ARG A 140 -16.53 -1.62 -6.02
N ALA A 141 -15.52 -1.20 -5.27
CA ALA A 141 -15.61 -0.07 -4.36
C ALA A 141 -15.81 1.24 -5.12
N GLN A 142 -16.72 2.07 -4.63
CA GLN A 142 -16.95 3.42 -5.13
C GLN A 142 -16.13 4.43 -4.34
N LEU A 143 -15.75 5.54 -4.99
CA LEU A 143 -15.01 6.63 -4.35
C LEU A 143 -15.71 7.12 -3.06
N MET A 144 -17.04 7.24 -3.09
CA MET A 144 -17.82 7.64 -1.92
C MET A 144 -17.71 6.67 -0.73
N GLU A 145 -17.56 5.37 -0.99
CA GLU A 145 -17.39 4.36 0.06
C GLU A 145 -16.00 4.46 0.68
N ILE A 146 -14.98 4.71 -0.15
CA ILE A 146 -13.60 4.95 0.28
C ILE A 146 -13.54 6.22 1.15
N GLU A 147 -14.08 7.34 0.65
CA GLU A 147 -14.11 8.62 1.38
C GLU A 147 -14.85 8.51 2.72
N LYS A 148 -15.95 7.76 2.74
CA LYS A 148 -16.71 7.50 3.96
C LYS A 148 -15.91 6.66 4.96
N LEU A 149 -15.20 5.65 4.49
CA LEU A 149 -14.37 4.79 5.33
C LEU A 149 -13.21 5.57 5.96
N ILE A 150 -12.50 6.41 5.21
CA ILE A 150 -11.37 7.21 5.73
C ILE A 150 -11.82 8.30 6.71
N ARG A 151 -13.04 8.86 6.58
CA ARG A 151 -13.60 9.85 7.51
C ARG A 151 -13.90 9.30 8.90
N GLY A 152 -13.89 7.97 9.07
CA GLY A 152 -14.24 7.34 10.33
C GLY A 152 -15.76 7.24 10.57
N ASP A 153 -16.57 7.54 9.55
CA ASP A 153 -18.02 7.25 9.53
C ASP A 153 -18.22 5.74 9.31
N GLY A 154 -17.71 4.95 10.25
CA GLY A 154 -18.02 3.55 10.45
C GLY A 154 -19.49 3.41 10.80
N SER A 155 -20.35 3.60 9.81
CA SER A 155 -21.75 3.25 9.92
C SER A 155 -21.87 1.77 9.60
N LYS A 156 -22.43 1.06 10.57
CA LYS A 156 -23.31 -0.10 10.39
C LYS A 156 -23.61 -0.35 8.92
N VAL A 157 -23.26 -1.56 8.48
CA VAL A 157 -23.73 -2.22 7.26
C VAL A 157 -25.04 -1.58 6.78
N ILE A 158 -24.98 -0.80 5.71
CA ILE A 158 -26.19 -0.41 5.00
C ILE A 158 -26.62 -1.69 4.28
N ARG A 159 -27.71 -2.26 4.78
CA ARG A 159 -28.36 -3.45 4.23
C ARG A 159 -29.52 -3.04 3.36
#